data_AF-A0A2D6BIB7-F1
#
_entry.id   AF-A0A2D6BIB7-F1
#
_cell.length_a   1.000
_cell.length_b   1.000
_cell.length_c   1.000
_cell.angle_alpha   90.00
_cell.angle_beta   90.00
_cell.angle_gamma   90.00
#
_symmetry.space_group_name_H-M   'P 1'
#
loop_
_entity.id
_entity.type
_entity.pdbx_description
1 polymer ?
#
loop_
_entity_poly.entity_id
_entity_poly.type
_entity_poly.pdbx_seq_one_letter_code
_entity_poly.pdbx_strand_id
1 'polypeptide(L)'
;SSHLRSSASHRTDSSAPQLDAGFDRMERVVGDLQRRALSLRTAPLLRVLDTLPRLAREIARAIDKQVDVELRGAELELDRAILDRLGDPLVHLVRNAVDHGIESPDVRREAGKSPEGRIVIGARREKDHVLISVEDDGRGIDLGSVKQRAIDAGVLHPDLADDLPPDEIAALVFRPGISTAAQVSQVSGRGVGMDAVKATIESLGGRVELHSRPGRGATTSLVVPITAAVQRVLLLSLGSETVAVPISKIERVVEVAAEGIEQAGNEQFCLVDDEPVLVLDLARLIGFERAEMMGPTPLVLAEVRGERVALLVEHLAGQQEIYVKPIPQLLGSAKPLAGLTVLGDGSPIFLLDLNQLA
;
A
#
# COMPACT_ATOMS: atom_id res chain seq x y z
N SER A 1 5.49 -25.03 15.13
CA SER A 1 5.27 -26.47 14.87
C SER A 1 6.54 -27.32 15.08
N SER A 2 7.75 -26.81 14.81
CA SER A 2 9.02 -27.56 15.02
C SER A 2 9.32 -27.90 16.49
N HIS A 3 9.05 -26.99 17.43
CA HIS A 3 9.37 -27.19 18.84
C HIS A 3 8.58 -28.33 19.51
N LEU A 4 7.31 -28.50 19.15
CA LEU A 4 6.45 -29.58 19.70
C LEU A 4 6.81 -30.97 19.15
N ARG A 5 7.33 -31.04 17.90
CA ARG A 5 7.79 -32.30 17.29
C ARG A 5 9.06 -32.83 17.97
N SER A 6 9.95 -31.93 18.43
CA SER A 6 11.18 -32.34 19.14
C SER A 6 10.93 -32.92 20.54
N SER A 7 9.84 -32.51 21.19
CA SER A 7 9.50 -32.97 22.55
C SER A 7 8.87 -34.36 22.57
N ALA A 8 8.30 -34.82 21.45
CA ALA A 8 7.60 -36.09 21.35
C ALA A 8 8.52 -37.28 20.99
N SER A 9 9.70 -37.04 20.41
CA SER A 9 10.59 -38.09 19.92
C SER A 9 11.36 -38.86 21.00
N HIS A 10 11.23 -38.50 22.27
CA HIS A 10 11.92 -39.16 23.40
C HIS A 10 11.08 -40.15 24.21
N ARG A 11 9.87 -40.52 23.76
CA ARG A 11 9.08 -41.57 24.41
C ARG A 11 8.74 -42.69 23.43
N THR A 12 9.39 -43.83 23.63
CA THR A 12 9.04 -45.13 23.04
C THR A 12 7.65 -45.53 23.55
N ASP A 13 6.62 -45.36 22.73
CA ASP A 13 5.35 -46.06 22.92
C ASP A 13 4.58 -46.18 21.60
N SER A 14 3.83 -47.27 21.45
CA SER A 14 3.06 -47.69 20.27
C SER A 14 1.96 -46.71 19.79
N SER A 15 1.89 -45.53 20.40
CA SER A 15 0.95 -44.44 20.14
C SER A 15 1.53 -43.34 19.24
N ALA A 16 2.84 -43.34 18.93
CA ALA A 16 3.45 -42.34 18.03
C ALA A 16 2.79 -42.25 16.63
N PRO A 17 2.46 -43.37 15.93
CA PRO A 17 1.79 -43.31 14.63
C PRO A 17 0.35 -42.78 14.71
N GLN A 18 -0.33 -43.01 15.83
CA GLN A 18 -1.71 -42.52 16.07
C GLN A 18 -1.72 -41.04 16.43
N LEU A 19 -0.69 -40.57 17.13
CA LEU A 19 -0.49 -39.15 17.43
C LEU A 19 -0.14 -38.36 16.17
N ASP A 20 0.76 -38.87 15.32
CA ASP A 20 1.10 -38.25 14.03
C ASP A 20 -0.11 -38.19 13.10
N ALA A 21 -0.88 -39.27 12.98
CA ALA A 21 -2.13 -39.27 12.21
C ALA A 21 -3.19 -38.30 12.80
N GLY A 22 -3.16 -38.08 14.11
CA GLY A 22 -3.96 -37.08 14.80
C GLY A 22 -3.55 -35.66 14.44
N PHE A 23 -2.25 -35.35 14.46
CA PHE A 23 -1.69 -34.06 14.05
C PHE A 23 -1.96 -33.76 12.57
N ASP A 24 -1.77 -34.71 11.66
CA ASP A 24 -2.07 -34.55 10.23
C ASP A 24 -3.56 -34.32 9.97
N ARG A 25 -4.44 -34.93 10.76
CA ARG A 25 -5.88 -34.67 10.71
C ARG A 25 -6.19 -33.26 11.23
N MET A 26 -5.54 -32.84 12.30
CA MET A 26 -5.72 -31.52 12.88
C MET A 26 -5.21 -30.41 11.94
N GLU A 27 -4.04 -30.59 11.32
CA GLU A 27 -3.50 -29.68 10.30
C GLU A 27 -4.45 -29.55 9.10
N ARG A 28 -5.05 -30.67 8.64
CA ARG A 28 -6.06 -30.62 7.57
C ARG A 28 -7.32 -29.87 7.98
N VAL A 29 -7.86 -30.15 9.17
CA VAL A 29 -9.09 -29.49 9.68
C VAL A 29 -8.84 -28.00 9.90
N VAL A 30 -7.69 -27.62 10.46
CA VAL A 30 -7.28 -26.22 10.64
C VAL A 30 -7.10 -25.55 9.27
N GLY A 31 -6.46 -26.21 8.30
CA GLY A 31 -6.33 -25.71 6.93
C GLY A 31 -7.68 -25.52 6.23
N ASP A 32 -8.64 -26.43 6.41
CA ASP A 32 -9.99 -26.31 5.88
C ASP A 32 -10.77 -25.17 6.54
N LEU A 33 -10.67 -25.02 7.86
CA LEU A 33 -11.28 -23.92 8.58
C LEU A 33 -10.69 -22.58 8.13
N GLN A 34 -9.36 -22.51 7.98
CA GLN A 34 -8.67 -21.33 7.49
C GLN A 34 -9.11 -20.97 6.06
N ARG A 35 -9.25 -21.95 5.16
CA ARG A 35 -9.79 -21.73 3.80
C ARG A 35 -11.22 -21.18 3.81
N ARG A 36 -12.10 -21.75 4.64
CA ARG A 36 -13.48 -21.27 4.78
C ARG A 36 -13.55 -19.88 5.41
N ALA A 37 -12.69 -19.60 6.39
CA ALA A 37 -12.57 -18.27 6.98
C ALA A 37 -12.08 -17.23 5.94
N LEU A 38 -11.12 -17.60 5.09
CA LEU A 38 -10.65 -16.75 3.99
C LEU A 38 -11.77 -16.46 2.97
N SER A 39 -12.66 -17.43 2.68
CA SER A 39 -13.81 -17.19 1.79
C SER A 39 -14.88 -16.26 2.38
N LEU A 40 -14.97 -16.13 3.71
CA LEU A 40 -15.88 -15.16 4.34
C LEU A 40 -15.36 -13.72 4.26
N ARG A 41 -14.09 -13.55 3.86
CA ARG A 41 -13.40 -12.27 3.81
C ARG A 41 -13.63 -11.51 2.50
N THR A 42 -14.22 -12.15 1.49
CA THR A 42 -14.55 -11.50 0.22
C THR A 42 -15.91 -10.81 0.28
N ALA A 43 -16.11 -9.86 -0.63
CA ALA A 43 -17.39 -9.26 -0.94
C ALA A 43 -17.41 -8.86 -2.43
N PRO A 44 -18.60 -8.69 -3.04
CA PRO A 44 -18.69 -8.27 -4.43
C PRO A 44 -18.26 -6.81 -4.59
N LEU A 45 -17.48 -6.54 -5.65
CA LEU A 45 -17.00 -5.22 -6.04
C LEU A 45 -18.15 -4.23 -6.28
N LEU A 46 -19.31 -4.75 -6.74
CA LEU A 46 -20.55 -4.01 -6.90
C LEU A 46 -20.92 -3.16 -5.68
N ARG A 47 -20.59 -3.59 -4.46
CA ARG A 47 -20.85 -2.80 -3.24
C ARG A 47 -20.27 -1.40 -3.27
N VAL A 48 -19.14 -1.21 -3.94
CA VAL A 48 -18.48 0.08 -4.09
C VAL A 48 -18.94 0.76 -5.38
N LEU A 49 -19.02 0.01 -6.49
CA LEU A 49 -19.31 0.55 -7.81
C LEU A 49 -20.75 1.05 -8.00
N ASP A 50 -21.73 0.48 -7.30
CA ASP A 50 -23.16 0.78 -7.50
C ASP A 50 -23.51 2.26 -7.23
N THR A 51 -22.73 2.93 -6.39
CA THR A 51 -22.93 4.35 -6.07
C THR A 51 -22.37 5.31 -7.12
N LEU A 52 -21.40 4.86 -7.92
CA LEU A 52 -20.62 5.71 -8.82
C LEU A 52 -21.43 6.28 -10.00
N PRO A 53 -22.33 5.53 -10.67
CA PRO A 53 -23.16 6.08 -11.75
C PRO A 53 -24.02 7.26 -11.30
N ARG A 54 -24.60 7.17 -10.10
CA ARG A 54 -25.40 8.27 -9.54
C ARG A 54 -24.53 9.48 -9.24
N LEU A 55 -23.39 9.27 -8.58
CA LEU A 55 -22.45 10.34 -8.25
C LEU A 55 -21.93 11.06 -9.51
N ALA A 56 -21.55 10.32 -10.55
CA ALA A 56 -21.08 10.90 -11.80
C ALA A 56 -22.12 11.83 -12.44
N ARG A 57 -23.39 11.39 -12.47
CA ARG A 57 -24.51 12.21 -13.00
C ARG A 57 -24.76 13.45 -12.16
N GLU A 58 -24.62 13.37 -10.83
CA GLU A 58 -24.75 14.52 -9.93
C GLU A 58 -23.63 15.55 -10.17
N ILE A 59 -22.38 15.11 -10.27
CA ILE A 59 -21.23 15.97 -10.57
C ILE A 59 -21.41 16.62 -11.95
N ALA A 60 -21.75 15.84 -12.97
CA ALA A 60 -21.92 16.34 -14.34
C ALA A 60 -22.99 17.43 -14.42
N ARG A 61 -24.13 17.23 -13.74
CA ARG A 61 -25.20 18.24 -13.67
C ARG A 61 -24.75 19.53 -12.99
N ALA A 62 -23.89 19.45 -11.97
CA ALA A 62 -23.40 20.64 -11.28
C ALA A 62 -22.47 21.52 -12.14
N ILE A 63 -21.94 20.97 -13.23
CA ILE A 63 -21.02 21.66 -14.16
C ILE A 63 -21.56 21.70 -15.61
N ASP A 64 -22.87 21.57 -15.78
CA ASP A 64 -23.58 21.61 -17.07
C ASP A 64 -23.06 20.63 -18.15
N LYS A 65 -22.65 19.43 -17.71
CA LYS A 65 -22.26 18.31 -18.57
C LYS A 65 -23.29 17.18 -18.53
N GLN A 66 -23.27 16.32 -19.54
CA GLN A 66 -24.12 15.14 -19.65
C GLN A 66 -23.24 13.90 -19.75
N VAL A 67 -23.50 12.90 -18.90
CA VAL A 67 -22.73 11.65 -18.87
C VAL A 67 -23.63 10.43 -18.69
N ASP A 68 -23.30 9.38 -19.43
CA ASP A 68 -23.77 8.02 -19.19
C ASP A 68 -22.65 7.17 -18.60
N VAL A 69 -23.00 6.36 -17.60
CA VAL A 69 -22.03 5.53 -16.87
C VAL A 69 -22.45 4.07 -16.96
N GLU A 70 -21.56 3.26 -17.53
CA GLU A 70 -21.74 1.83 -17.69
C GLU A 70 -20.82 1.06 -16.73
N LEU A 71 -21.38 0.10 -15.99
CA LEU A 71 -20.61 -0.82 -15.15
C LEU A 71 -20.39 -2.15 -15.87
N ARG A 72 -19.15 -2.67 -15.86
CA ARG A 72 -18.80 -3.98 -16.44
C ARG A 72 -18.01 -4.81 -15.44
N GLY A 73 -18.33 -6.09 -15.27
CA GLY A 73 -17.58 -7.00 -14.39
C GLY A 73 -17.69 -6.66 -12.89
N ALA A 74 -18.76 -5.97 -12.48
CA ALA A 74 -18.97 -5.55 -11.11
C ALA A 74 -19.26 -6.72 -10.14
N GLU A 75 -19.58 -7.90 -10.67
CA GLU A 75 -19.84 -9.13 -9.94
C GLU A 75 -18.60 -9.79 -9.34
N LEU A 76 -17.39 -9.35 -9.72
CA LEU A 76 -16.15 -9.89 -9.18
C LEU A 76 -16.06 -9.71 -7.67
N GLU A 77 -15.58 -10.75 -6.98
CA GLU A 77 -15.35 -10.71 -5.54
C GLU A 77 -13.91 -10.31 -5.21
N LEU A 78 -13.74 -9.37 -4.29
CA LEU A 78 -12.45 -8.96 -3.72
C LEU A 78 -12.49 -9.03 -2.20
N ASP A 79 -11.31 -9.07 -1.60
CA ASP A 79 -11.14 -8.89 -0.16
C ASP A 79 -11.82 -7.61 0.35
N ARG A 80 -12.62 -7.71 1.42
CA ARG A 80 -13.29 -6.55 2.03
C ARG A 80 -12.35 -5.43 2.39
N ALA A 81 -11.15 -5.75 2.88
CA ALA A 81 -10.19 -4.73 3.27
C ALA A 81 -9.56 -4.00 2.07
N ILE A 82 -9.52 -4.64 0.90
CA ILE A 82 -9.19 -3.96 -0.37
C ILE A 82 -10.38 -3.10 -0.79
N LEU A 83 -11.60 -3.63 -0.78
CA LEU A 83 -12.82 -2.92 -1.20
C LEU A 83 -13.04 -1.62 -0.42
N ASP A 84 -12.90 -1.67 0.91
CA ASP A 84 -13.07 -0.50 1.78
C ASP A 84 -12.08 0.62 1.43
N ARG A 85 -10.92 0.26 0.87
CA ARG A 85 -9.85 1.20 0.47
C ARG A 85 -9.93 1.64 -0.98
N LEU A 86 -10.73 0.97 -1.81
CA LEU A 86 -10.93 1.31 -3.23
C LEU A 86 -12.00 2.41 -3.44
N GLY A 87 -12.87 2.65 -2.46
CA GLY A 87 -13.96 3.62 -2.58
C GLY A 87 -13.51 5.02 -2.96
N ASP A 88 -12.67 5.63 -2.13
CA ASP A 88 -12.16 6.99 -2.36
C ASP A 88 -11.36 7.12 -3.69
N PRO A 89 -10.43 6.19 -4.02
CA PRO A 89 -9.79 6.16 -5.33
C PRO A 89 -10.77 6.17 -6.51
N LEU A 90 -11.78 5.30 -6.51
CA LEU A 90 -12.71 5.18 -7.63
C LEU A 90 -13.60 6.40 -7.76
N VAL A 91 -14.06 6.97 -6.64
CA VAL A 91 -14.78 8.26 -6.63
C VAL A 91 -13.93 9.36 -7.25
N HIS A 92 -12.65 9.42 -6.91
CA HIS A 92 -11.75 10.42 -7.46
C HIS A 92 -11.54 10.25 -8.97
N LEU A 93 -11.32 9.02 -9.46
CA LEU A 93 -11.19 8.74 -10.89
C LEU A 93 -12.44 9.14 -11.67
N VAL A 94 -13.63 8.81 -11.16
CA VAL A 94 -14.91 9.18 -11.78
C VAL A 94 -15.08 10.70 -11.79
N ARG A 95 -14.74 11.39 -10.70
CA ARG A 95 -14.77 12.86 -10.68
C ARG A 95 -13.84 13.44 -11.74
N ASN A 96 -12.60 12.96 -11.85
CA ASN A 96 -11.65 13.48 -12.85
C ASN A 96 -12.12 13.24 -14.28
N ALA A 97 -12.71 12.07 -14.55
CA ALA A 97 -13.33 11.79 -15.83
C ALA A 97 -14.43 12.81 -16.16
N VAL A 98 -15.30 13.13 -15.20
CA VAL A 98 -16.39 14.11 -15.40
C VAL A 98 -15.89 15.56 -15.49
N ASP A 99 -15.02 15.99 -14.57
CA ASP A 99 -14.57 17.38 -14.42
C ASP A 99 -13.60 17.79 -15.54
N HIS A 100 -12.65 16.92 -15.86
CA HIS A 100 -11.55 17.23 -16.78
C HIS A 100 -11.62 16.45 -18.09
N GLY A 101 -12.03 15.17 -18.05
CA GLY A 101 -12.13 14.32 -19.23
C GLY A 101 -13.23 14.76 -20.19
N ILE A 102 -14.49 14.64 -19.75
CA ILE A 102 -15.68 14.93 -20.55
C ILE A 102 -15.78 16.43 -20.86
N GLU A 103 -16.01 16.77 -22.13
CA GLU A 103 -16.23 18.13 -22.60
C GLU A 103 -17.70 18.56 -22.45
N SER A 104 -17.99 19.86 -22.55
CA SER A 104 -19.39 20.32 -22.55
C SER A 104 -20.14 19.84 -23.79
N PRO A 105 -21.48 19.71 -23.74
CA PRO A 105 -22.26 19.24 -24.89
C PRO A 105 -22.00 20.01 -26.19
N ASP A 106 -21.76 21.33 -26.10
CA ASP A 106 -21.46 22.18 -27.26
C ASP A 106 -20.11 21.82 -27.89
N VAL A 107 -19.05 21.73 -27.07
CA VAL A 107 -17.70 21.33 -27.53
C VAL A 107 -17.72 19.91 -28.10
N ARG A 108 -18.50 18.99 -27.52
CA ARG A 108 -18.64 17.63 -28.03
C ARG A 108 -19.30 17.60 -29.41
N ARG A 109 -20.34 18.41 -29.64
CA ARG A 109 -20.99 18.52 -30.95
C ARG A 109 -20.04 19.08 -32.01
N GLU A 110 -19.25 20.09 -31.67
CA GLU A 110 -18.22 20.65 -32.57
C GLU A 110 -17.16 19.60 -32.94
N ALA A 111 -16.79 18.72 -32.00
CA ALA A 111 -15.87 17.61 -32.23
C ALA A 111 -16.52 16.39 -32.91
N GLY A 112 -17.81 16.45 -33.28
CA GLY A 112 -18.55 15.34 -33.91
C GLY A 112 -18.86 14.17 -32.97
N LYS A 113 -18.82 14.39 -31.65
CA LYS A 113 -19.13 13.39 -30.62
C LYS A 113 -20.58 13.48 -30.16
N SER A 114 -21.07 12.43 -29.49
CA SER A 114 -22.36 12.45 -28.78
C SER A 114 -22.37 13.59 -27.74
N PRO A 115 -23.46 14.38 -27.61
CA PRO A 115 -23.59 15.39 -26.55
C PRO A 115 -23.47 14.80 -25.14
N GLU A 116 -23.88 13.55 -24.96
CA GLU A 116 -23.70 12.77 -23.73
C GLU A 116 -22.35 12.04 -23.79
N GLY A 117 -21.49 12.31 -22.81
CA GLY A 117 -20.20 11.64 -22.63
C GLY A 117 -20.36 10.24 -22.05
N ARG A 118 -19.48 9.32 -22.41
CA ARG A 118 -19.53 7.94 -21.93
C ARG A 118 -18.39 7.66 -20.96
N ILE A 119 -18.73 7.13 -19.79
CA ILE A 119 -17.77 6.62 -18.81
C ILE A 119 -18.04 5.13 -18.59
N VAL A 120 -17.02 4.29 -18.76
CA VAL A 120 -17.10 2.84 -18.51
C VAL A 120 -16.26 2.52 -17.29
N ILE A 121 -16.89 1.95 -16.27
CA ILE A 121 -16.20 1.44 -15.08
C ILE A 121 -16.19 -0.08 -15.17
N GLY A 122 -15.04 -0.62 -15.58
CA GLY A 122 -14.87 -2.05 -15.85
C GLY A 122 -13.98 -2.71 -14.82
N ALA A 123 -14.29 -3.94 -14.42
CA ALA A 123 -13.38 -4.79 -13.68
C ALA A 123 -13.19 -6.14 -14.38
N ARG A 124 -11.96 -6.65 -14.38
CA ARG A 124 -11.64 -7.97 -14.91
C ARG A 124 -10.57 -8.64 -14.08
N ARG A 125 -10.67 -9.96 -13.95
CA ARG A 125 -9.67 -10.76 -13.26
C ARG A 125 -8.54 -11.14 -14.21
N GLU A 126 -7.30 -10.91 -13.80
CA GLU A 126 -6.08 -11.32 -14.50
C GLU A 126 -5.19 -12.13 -13.56
N LYS A 127 -5.28 -13.47 -13.66
CA LYS A 127 -4.55 -14.42 -12.80
C LYS A 127 -4.76 -14.15 -11.29
N ASP A 128 -3.78 -13.50 -10.67
CA ASP A 128 -3.68 -13.23 -9.23
C ASP A 128 -4.06 -11.78 -8.86
N HIS A 129 -4.42 -10.97 -9.88
CA HIS A 129 -4.82 -9.58 -9.72
C HIS A 129 -6.22 -9.34 -10.30
N VAL A 130 -6.82 -8.25 -9.85
CA VAL A 130 -7.99 -7.63 -10.47
C VAL A 130 -7.55 -6.31 -11.07
N LEU A 131 -7.87 -6.13 -12.35
CA LEU A 131 -7.77 -4.84 -13.01
C LEU A 131 -9.12 -4.15 -12.90
N ILE A 132 -9.14 -2.96 -12.31
CA ILE A 132 -10.32 -2.09 -12.24
C ILE A 132 -9.99 -0.84 -13.05
N SER A 133 -10.82 -0.51 -14.03
CA SER A 133 -10.58 0.55 -15.01
C SER A 133 -11.71 1.56 -15.00
N VAL A 134 -11.36 2.83 -15.14
CA VAL A 134 -12.28 3.94 -15.42
C VAL A 134 -11.86 4.52 -16.77
N GLU A 135 -12.70 4.34 -17.77
CA GLU A 135 -12.51 4.79 -19.14
C GLU A 135 -13.51 5.90 -19.47
N ASP A 136 -13.06 7.00 -20.05
CA ASP A 136 -13.90 8.07 -20.59
C ASP A 136 -13.65 8.25 -22.09
N ASP A 137 -14.64 8.80 -22.81
CA ASP A 137 -14.54 9.14 -24.24
C ASP A 137 -14.28 10.65 -24.49
N GLY A 138 -13.72 11.32 -23.48
CA GLY A 138 -13.53 12.75 -23.44
C GLY A 138 -12.37 13.25 -24.30
N ARG A 139 -11.80 14.40 -23.91
CA ARG A 139 -10.73 15.05 -24.68
C ARG A 139 -9.37 14.35 -24.54
N GLY A 140 -9.25 13.44 -23.58
CA GLY A 140 -7.98 12.88 -23.14
C GLY A 140 -7.19 13.86 -22.25
N ILE A 141 -5.94 13.52 -21.98
CA ILE A 141 -5.06 14.32 -21.13
C ILE A 141 -4.35 15.37 -21.96
N ASP A 142 -4.39 16.61 -21.48
CA ASP A 142 -3.59 17.70 -22.03
C ASP A 142 -2.14 17.57 -21.55
N LEU A 143 -1.33 16.88 -22.35
CA LEU A 143 0.09 16.66 -22.06
C LEU A 143 0.87 17.96 -21.95
N GLY A 144 0.48 19.02 -22.67
CA GLY A 144 1.13 20.32 -22.59
C GLY A 144 0.91 20.98 -21.22
N SER A 145 -0.33 20.94 -20.74
CA SER A 145 -0.69 21.42 -19.40
C SER A 145 0.01 20.62 -18.29
N VAL A 146 0.04 19.29 -18.41
CA VAL A 146 0.74 18.42 -17.44
C VAL A 146 2.24 18.72 -17.41
N LYS A 147 2.87 18.85 -18.58
CA LYS A 147 4.29 19.19 -18.73
C LYS A 147 4.60 20.54 -18.10
N GLN A 148 3.83 21.58 -18.40
CA GLN A 148 4.05 22.92 -17.85
C GLN A 148 3.93 22.92 -16.32
N ARG A 149 2.91 22.26 -15.77
CA ARG A 149 2.76 22.14 -14.32
C ARG A 149 3.89 21.34 -13.66
N ALA A 150 4.39 20.31 -14.33
CA ALA A 150 5.53 19.55 -13.82
C ALA A 150 6.79 20.40 -13.74
N ILE A 151 6.99 21.30 -14.70
CA ILE A 151 8.07 22.30 -14.70
C ILE A 151 7.86 23.32 -13.57
N ASP A 152 6.67 23.90 -13.48
CA ASP A 152 6.34 24.91 -12.47
C ASP A 152 6.45 24.36 -11.03
N ALA A 153 6.14 23.07 -10.83
CA ALA A 153 6.29 22.37 -9.57
C ALA A 153 7.72 21.88 -9.28
N GLY A 154 8.69 22.11 -10.18
CA GLY A 154 10.07 21.66 -10.04
C GLY A 154 10.26 20.14 -10.14
N VAL A 155 9.25 19.41 -10.63
CA VAL A 155 9.29 17.95 -10.79
C VAL A 155 10.02 17.55 -12.08
N LEU A 156 9.98 18.42 -13.10
CA LEU A 156 10.58 18.20 -14.41
C LEU A 156 11.44 19.41 -14.80
N HIS A 157 12.69 19.19 -15.18
CA HIS A 157 13.53 20.26 -15.71
C HIS A 157 13.08 20.61 -17.14
N PRO A 158 12.98 21.91 -17.52
CA PRO A 158 12.55 22.33 -18.86
C PRO A 158 13.29 21.62 -20.00
N ASP A 159 14.61 21.48 -19.86
CA ASP A 159 15.47 20.88 -20.89
C ASP A 159 15.21 19.37 -21.12
N LEU A 160 14.68 18.66 -20.12
CA LEU A 160 14.33 17.23 -20.24
C LEU A 160 12.89 17.02 -20.71
N ALA A 161 12.11 18.10 -20.79
CA ALA A 161 10.67 18.01 -20.95
C ALA A 161 10.26 17.71 -22.41
N ASP A 162 11.11 18.04 -23.38
CA ASP A 162 10.89 17.75 -24.80
C ASP A 162 11.27 16.32 -25.20
N ASP A 163 12.14 15.66 -24.43
CA ASP A 163 12.63 14.31 -24.73
C ASP A 163 11.75 13.19 -24.15
N LEU A 164 10.81 13.53 -23.26
CA LEU A 164 9.97 12.54 -22.60
C LEU A 164 8.88 11.99 -23.52
N PRO A 165 8.66 10.66 -23.55
CA PRO A 165 7.58 10.08 -24.31
C PRO A 165 6.21 10.48 -23.70
N PRO A 166 5.14 10.54 -24.52
CA PRO A 166 3.80 10.97 -24.08
C PRO A 166 3.27 10.24 -22.84
N ASP A 167 3.52 8.94 -22.73
CA ASP A 167 3.05 8.12 -21.60
C ASP A 167 3.79 8.50 -20.29
N GLU A 168 5.07 8.87 -20.36
CA GLU A 168 5.83 9.34 -19.20
C GLU A 168 5.37 10.74 -18.77
N ILE A 169 5.07 11.62 -19.73
CA ILE A 169 4.48 12.93 -19.42
C ILE A 169 3.11 12.75 -18.75
N ALA A 170 2.27 11.84 -19.27
CA ALA A 170 0.98 11.54 -18.66
C ALA A 170 1.14 10.99 -17.23
N ALA A 171 2.14 10.14 -16.96
CA ALA A 171 2.40 9.58 -15.64
C ALA A 171 2.79 10.64 -14.58
N LEU A 172 3.23 11.83 -14.99
CA LEU A 172 3.54 12.92 -14.06
C LEU A 172 2.31 13.38 -13.26
N VAL A 173 1.08 13.15 -13.74
CA VAL A 173 -0.14 13.49 -12.98
C VAL A 173 -0.20 12.83 -11.61
N PHE A 174 0.50 11.72 -11.41
CA PHE A 174 0.56 11.00 -10.13
C PHE A 174 1.66 11.52 -9.19
N ARG A 175 2.46 12.51 -9.59
CA ARG A 175 3.50 13.09 -8.72
C ARG A 175 2.85 14.10 -7.77
N PRO A 176 3.30 14.16 -6.50
CA PRO A 176 2.83 15.16 -5.56
C PRO A 176 2.98 16.57 -6.13
N GLY A 177 1.96 17.42 -5.94
CA GLY A 177 1.98 18.83 -6.36
C GLY A 177 1.59 19.10 -7.83
N ILE A 178 1.39 18.07 -8.67
CA ILE A 178 0.96 18.25 -10.08
C ILE A 178 -0.56 18.21 -10.22
N SER A 179 -1.25 17.45 -9.37
CA SER A 179 -2.71 17.29 -9.45
C SER A 179 -3.44 18.61 -9.19
N THR A 180 -4.33 18.97 -10.12
CA THR A 180 -5.21 20.12 -9.99
C THR A 180 -6.26 19.88 -8.91
N ALA A 181 -6.16 20.58 -7.77
CA ALA A 181 -7.17 21.56 -7.36
C ALA A 181 -6.85 22.14 -5.97
N ALA A 182 -6.78 23.47 -5.93
CA ALA A 182 -6.92 24.31 -4.75
C ALA A 182 -8.38 24.38 -4.24
N GLN A 183 -9.16 23.29 -4.36
CA GLN A 183 -10.49 23.20 -3.75
C GLN A 183 -10.60 21.92 -2.94
N VAL A 184 -10.51 22.09 -1.64
CA VAL A 184 -10.94 21.12 -0.62
C VAL A 184 -12.41 20.81 -0.91
N SER A 185 -12.68 19.67 -1.54
CA SER A 185 -14.04 19.19 -1.72
C SER A 185 -14.67 18.95 -0.35
N GLN A 186 -15.75 19.68 -0.04
CA GLN A 186 -16.46 19.66 1.25
C GLN A 186 -17.09 18.30 1.62
N VAL A 187 -16.98 17.27 0.78
CA VAL A 187 -17.65 15.98 0.99
C VAL A 187 -16.77 14.95 1.70
N SER A 188 -15.44 15.10 1.70
CA SER A 188 -14.54 14.12 2.37
C SER A 188 -13.43 14.74 3.24
N GLY A 189 -13.31 16.08 3.29
CA GLY A 189 -12.36 16.78 4.18
C GLY A 189 -10.87 16.49 3.94
N ARG A 190 -10.54 15.68 2.92
CA ARG A 190 -9.19 15.36 2.49
C ARG A 190 -9.05 15.78 1.04
N GLY A 191 -8.10 16.67 0.75
CA GLY A 191 -7.69 16.92 -0.64
C GLY A 191 -7.11 15.62 -1.20
N VAL A 192 -7.91 14.85 -1.91
CA VAL A 192 -7.44 13.63 -2.59
C VAL A 192 -7.04 14.05 -3.99
N GLY A 193 -5.73 14.05 -4.27
CA GLY A 193 -5.18 14.16 -5.62
C GLY A 193 -4.86 12.79 -6.21
N MET A 194 -4.41 12.77 -7.46
CA MET A 194 -3.97 11.54 -8.14
C MET A 194 -2.77 10.87 -7.45
N ASP A 195 -1.96 11.63 -6.73
CA ASP A 195 -0.89 11.13 -5.86
C ASP A 195 -1.41 10.30 -4.68
N ALA A 196 -2.49 10.75 -4.03
CA ALA A 196 -3.15 10.03 -2.95
C ALA A 196 -3.82 8.74 -3.45
N VAL A 197 -4.38 8.76 -4.66
CA VAL A 197 -4.87 7.55 -5.34
C VAL A 197 -3.73 6.57 -5.54
N LYS A 198 -2.62 6.99 -6.14
CA LYS A 198 -1.45 6.14 -6.37
C LYS A 198 -0.91 5.54 -5.06
N ALA A 199 -0.69 6.35 -4.04
CA ALA A 199 -0.20 5.89 -2.73
C ALA A 199 -1.14 4.86 -2.09
N THR A 200 -2.46 5.07 -2.19
CA THR A 200 -3.46 4.11 -1.69
C THR A 200 -3.34 2.77 -2.40
N ILE A 201 -3.20 2.75 -3.72
CA ILE A 201 -3.10 1.52 -4.50
C ILE A 201 -1.76 0.82 -4.30
N GLU A 202 -0.66 1.55 -4.22
CA GLU A 202 0.67 0.98 -3.93
C GLU A 202 0.71 0.33 -2.54
N SER A 203 0.10 0.95 -1.54
CA SER A 203 -0.01 0.38 -0.19
C SER A 203 -0.94 -0.84 -0.10
N LEU A 204 -1.69 -1.17 -1.15
CA LEU A 204 -2.44 -2.42 -1.29
C LEU A 204 -1.61 -3.52 -1.99
N GLY A 205 -0.34 -3.23 -2.33
CA GLY A 205 0.49 -4.10 -3.17
C GLY A 205 0.10 -4.04 -4.66
N GLY A 206 -0.60 -2.97 -5.05
CA GLY A 206 -1.05 -2.74 -6.42
C GLY A 206 -0.22 -1.69 -7.16
N ARG A 207 -0.66 -1.33 -8.37
CA ARG A 207 -0.12 -0.22 -9.15
C ARG A 207 -1.23 0.49 -9.93
N VAL A 208 -0.95 1.68 -10.41
CA VAL A 208 -1.85 2.47 -11.26
C VAL A 208 -1.23 2.64 -12.63
N GLU A 209 -2.04 2.43 -13.67
CA GLU A 209 -1.68 2.60 -15.07
C GLU A 209 -2.60 3.65 -15.70
N LEU A 210 -2.07 4.47 -16.60
CA LEU A 210 -2.80 5.54 -17.26
C LEU A 210 -2.48 5.54 -18.74
N HIS A 211 -3.54 5.47 -19.55
CA HIS A 211 -3.44 5.58 -21.00
C HIS A 211 -4.38 6.67 -21.47
N SER A 212 -3.91 7.58 -22.32
CA SER A 212 -4.78 8.59 -22.90
C SER A 212 -4.44 8.83 -24.36
N ARG A 213 -5.48 9.14 -25.14
CA ARG A 213 -5.36 9.51 -26.54
C ARG A 213 -6.07 10.83 -26.76
N PRO A 214 -5.39 11.87 -27.27
CA PRO A 214 -6.01 13.16 -27.55
C PRO A 214 -7.28 13.01 -28.38
N GLY A 215 -8.37 13.63 -27.93
CA GLY A 215 -9.69 13.59 -28.56
C GLY A 215 -10.43 12.26 -28.45
N ARG A 216 -9.85 11.21 -27.85
CA ARG A 216 -10.46 9.87 -27.69
C ARG A 216 -10.62 9.44 -26.23
N GLY A 217 -10.26 10.30 -25.29
CA GLY A 217 -10.44 10.09 -23.86
C GLY A 217 -9.22 9.48 -23.15
N ALA A 218 -9.46 9.00 -21.94
CA ALA A 218 -8.44 8.39 -21.10
C ALA A 218 -8.97 7.13 -20.41
N THR A 219 -8.04 6.25 -20.05
CA THR A 219 -8.29 5.05 -19.26
C THR A 219 -7.32 5.02 -18.11
N THR A 220 -7.84 5.12 -16.89
CA THR A 220 -7.05 4.88 -15.67
C THR A 220 -7.35 3.49 -15.16
N SER A 221 -6.33 2.67 -14.95
CA SER A 221 -6.46 1.30 -14.48
C SER A 221 -5.74 1.11 -13.14
N LEU A 222 -6.46 0.54 -12.17
CA LEU A 222 -5.98 0.11 -10.87
C LEU A 222 -5.72 -1.40 -10.95
N VAL A 223 -4.47 -1.81 -10.81
CA VAL A 223 -4.10 -3.22 -10.70
C VAL A 223 -3.93 -3.53 -9.23
N VAL A 224 -4.85 -4.32 -8.65
CA VAL A 224 -4.79 -4.71 -7.24
C VAL A 224 -4.74 -6.24 -7.10
N PRO A 225 -4.07 -6.79 -6.09
CA PRO A 225 -4.14 -8.22 -5.82
C PRO A 225 -5.57 -8.64 -5.45
N ILE A 226 -5.92 -9.91 -5.71
CA ILE A 226 -7.26 -10.45 -5.35
C ILE A 226 -7.42 -10.54 -3.82
N THR A 227 -6.32 -10.87 -3.14
CA THR A 227 -6.26 -10.98 -1.68
C THR A 227 -5.46 -9.83 -1.10
N ALA A 228 -5.88 -9.34 0.06
CA ALA A 228 -5.13 -8.29 0.74
C ALA A 228 -3.73 -8.81 1.09
N ALA A 229 -2.71 -8.03 0.70
CA ALA A 229 -1.32 -8.48 0.74
C ALA A 229 -0.91 -8.86 2.16
N VAL A 230 -0.47 -10.10 2.32
CA VAL A 230 0.18 -10.57 3.53
C VAL A 230 1.63 -10.14 3.46
N GLN A 231 2.08 -9.37 4.45
CA GLN A 231 3.43 -8.86 4.50
C GLN A 231 4.29 -9.73 5.42
N ARG A 232 5.47 -10.09 4.94
CA ARG A 232 6.49 -10.76 5.76
C ARG A 232 7.21 -9.71 6.60
N VAL A 233 7.18 -9.89 7.91
CA VAL A 233 7.78 -8.97 8.87
C VAL A 233 8.66 -9.71 9.85
N LEU A 234 9.66 -8.99 10.37
CA LEU A 234 10.46 -9.38 11.52
C LEU A 234 9.86 -8.72 12.75
N LEU A 235 9.49 -9.51 13.75
CA LEU A 235 9.02 -9.06 15.04
C LEU A 235 10.23 -8.78 15.94
N LEU A 236 10.25 -7.58 16.50
CA LEU A 236 11.31 -7.05 17.34
C LEU A 236 10.71 -6.71 18.70
N SER A 237 11.36 -7.13 19.77
CA SER A 237 10.98 -6.73 21.13
C SER A 237 11.80 -5.52 21.57
N LEU A 238 11.12 -4.54 22.12
CA LEU A 238 11.67 -3.28 22.65
C LEU A 238 11.01 -3.04 24.01
N GLY A 239 11.69 -3.38 25.10
CA GLY A 239 11.13 -3.40 26.45
C GLY A 239 9.96 -4.38 26.56
N SER A 240 8.81 -3.87 27.02
CA SER A 240 7.57 -4.64 27.10
C SER A 240 6.79 -4.72 25.78
N GLU A 241 7.22 -3.98 24.76
CA GLU A 241 6.48 -3.83 23.51
C GLU A 241 7.08 -4.69 22.41
N THR A 242 6.23 -5.13 21.48
CA THR A 242 6.66 -5.81 20.25
C THR A 242 6.25 -5.00 19.04
N VAL A 243 7.20 -4.75 18.15
CA VAL A 243 7.00 -4.01 16.90
C VAL A 243 7.37 -4.90 15.71
N ALA A 244 6.87 -4.54 14.54
CA ALA A 244 7.15 -5.23 13.29
C ALA A 244 7.93 -4.32 12.32
N VAL A 245 8.90 -4.91 11.63
CA VAL A 245 9.60 -4.26 10.51
C VAL A 245 9.48 -5.13 9.26
N PRO A 246 9.18 -4.57 8.07
CA PRO A 246 9.18 -5.32 6.82
C PRO A 246 10.50 -6.05 6.59
N ILE A 247 10.47 -7.36 6.31
CA ILE A 247 11.70 -8.12 5.98
C ILE A 247 12.36 -7.57 4.71
N SER A 248 11.59 -7.02 3.79
CA SER A 248 12.12 -6.38 2.58
C SER A 248 13.00 -5.14 2.85
N LYS A 249 12.99 -4.61 4.07
CA LYS A 249 13.84 -3.49 4.49
C LYS A 249 15.05 -3.94 5.31
N ILE A 250 15.16 -5.23 5.58
CA ILE A 250 16.21 -5.82 6.40
C ILE A 250 17.19 -6.53 5.47
N GLU A 251 18.45 -6.13 5.53
CA GLU A 251 19.53 -6.80 4.83
C GLU A 251 19.87 -8.12 5.52
N ARG A 252 20.19 -8.06 6.81
CA ARG A 252 20.46 -9.22 7.67
C ARG A 252 20.47 -8.84 9.15
N VAL A 253 20.54 -9.84 10.00
CA VAL A 253 20.73 -9.68 11.45
C VAL A 253 22.16 -10.11 11.79
N VAL A 254 22.83 -9.31 12.62
CA VAL A 254 24.14 -9.64 13.18
C VAL A 254 24.11 -9.53 14.70
N GLU A 255 24.93 -10.32 15.38
CA GLU A 255 25.14 -10.17 16.82
C GLU A 255 26.52 -9.57 17.05
N VAL A 256 26.57 -8.51 17.85
CA VAL A 256 27.82 -7.81 18.19
C VAL A 256 27.99 -7.82 19.70
N ALA A 257 29.22 -8.03 20.16
CA ALA A 257 29.55 -7.88 21.57
C ALA A 257 29.30 -6.42 21.99
N ALA A 258 28.94 -6.17 23.25
CA ALA A 258 28.64 -4.81 23.72
C ALA A 258 29.83 -3.84 23.52
N GLU A 259 31.05 -4.37 23.57
CA GLU A 259 32.30 -3.65 23.35
C GLU A 259 32.54 -3.30 21.87
N GLY A 260 31.87 -3.98 20.93
CA GLY A 260 31.98 -3.72 19.50
C GLY A 260 31.12 -2.56 19.00
N ILE A 261 30.36 -1.92 19.89
CA ILE A 261 29.62 -0.68 19.62
C ILE A 261 30.44 0.47 20.20
N GLU A 262 31.10 1.21 19.33
CA GLU A 262 31.93 2.35 19.70
C GLU A 262 31.11 3.64 19.65
N GLN A 263 31.43 4.58 20.55
CA GLN A 263 30.78 5.88 20.61
C GLN A 263 31.70 6.97 20.06
N ALA A 264 31.22 7.72 19.06
CA ALA A 264 31.92 8.85 18.47
C ALA A 264 31.03 10.10 18.57
N GLY A 265 31.34 10.97 19.53
CA GLY A 265 30.49 12.12 19.84
C GLY A 265 29.12 11.67 20.38
N ASN A 266 28.05 12.09 19.68
CA ASN A 266 26.67 11.71 20.04
C ASN A 266 26.15 10.49 19.26
N GLU A 267 26.97 9.92 18.38
CA GLU A 267 26.60 8.80 17.51
C GLU A 267 27.30 7.51 17.96
N GLN A 268 26.69 6.37 17.64
CA GLN A 268 27.24 5.05 17.90
C GLN A 268 27.54 4.36 16.58
N PHE A 269 28.63 3.62 16.51
CA PHE A 269 29.06 2.91 15.31
C PHE A 269 29.46 1.48 15.67
N CYS A 270 29.28 0.56 14.73
CA CYS A 270 29.85 -0.78 14.82
C CYS A 270 30.53 -1.14 13.49
N LEU A 271 31.49 -2.07 13.55
CA LEU A 271 32.11 -2.62 12.35
C LEU A 271 31.30 -3.83 11.87
N VAL A 272 30.88 -3.78 10.61
CA VAL A 272 30.22 -4.88 9.92
C VAL A 272 30.98 -5.11 8.62
N ASP A 273 31.56 -6.30 8.46
CA ASP A 273 32.42 -6.65 7.32
C ASP A 273 33.56 -5.63 7.10
N ASP A 274 34.16 -5.16 8.21
CA ASP A 274 35.22 -4.13 8.26
C ASP A 274 34.78 -2.71 7.80
N GLU A 275 33.48 -2.48 7.59
CA GLU A 275 32.92 -1.16 7.30
C GLU A 275 32.22 -0.56 8.54
N PRO A 276 32.44 0.73 8.85
CA PRO A 276 31.73 1.40 9.94
C PRO A 276 30.27 1.66 9.55
N VAL A 277 29.33 1.16 10.35
CA VAL A 277 27.88 1.34 10.18
C VAL A 277 27.32 2.11 11.37
N LEU A 278 26.48 3.11 11.09
CA LEU A 278 25.79 3.89 12.11
C LEU A 278 24.80 3.01 12.88
N VAL A 279 24.91 2.99 14.20
CA VAL A 279 24.03 2.26 15.11
C VAL A 279 22.96 3.20 15.65
N LEU A 280 21.70 2.83 15.44
CA LEU A 280 20.53 3.55 15.88
C LEU A 280 19.76 2.73 16.92
N ASP A 281 19.57 3.28 18.13
CA ASP A 281 18.79 2.64 19.20
C ASP A 281 17.29 2.75 18.89
N LEU A 282 16.69 1.65 18.44
CA LEU A 282 15.31 1.65 17.96
C LEU A 282 14.30 1.94 19.09
N ALA A 283 14.56 1.45 20.30
CA ALA A 283 13.70 1.73 21.46
C ALA A 283 13.69 3.23 21.77
N ARG A 284 14.87 3.86 21.80
CA ARG A 284 14.99 5.32 22.03
C ARG A 284 14.34 6.15 20.92
N LEU A 285 14.50 5.76 19.66
CA LEU A 285 13.92 6.48 18.52
C LEU A 285 12.38 6.50 18.53
N ILE A 286 11.76 5.45 19.08
CA ILE A 286 10.30 5.32 19.18
C ILE A 286 9.77 5.88 20.52
N GLY A 287 10.67 6.22 21.45
CA GLY A 287 10.32 6.76 22.77
C GLY A 287 9.98 5.69 23.81
N PHE A 288 10.46 4.46 23.62
CA PHE A 288 10.34 3.39 24.61
C PHE A 288 11.54 3.39 25.58
N GLU A 289 11.27 2.94 26.80
CA GLU A 289 12.34 2.66 27.77
C GLU A 289 13.09 1.40 27.33
N ARG A 290 14.42 1.52 27.27
CA ARG A 290 15.30 0.42 26.93
C ARG A 290 15.46 -0.51 28.13
N ALA A 291 15.26 -1.81 27.93
CA ALA A 291 15.62 -2.82 28.90
C ALA A 291 17.14 -3.04 28.94
N GLU A 292 17.66 -3.42 30.11
CA GLU A 292 19.05 -3.86 30.23
C GLU A 292 19.24 -5.18 29.45
N MET A 293 20.23 -5.18 28.55
CA MET A 293 20.59 -6.38 27.79
C MET A 293 21.83 -7.03 28.42
N MET A 294 21.78 -8.35 28.56
CA MET A 294 22.92 -9.17 28.97
C MET A 294 23.41 -10.01 27.80
N GLY A 295 24.69 -9.86 27.43
CA GLY A 295 25.32 -10.66 26.38
C GLY A 295 25.38 -9.96 25.01
N PRO A 296 25.58 -10.73 23.92
CA PRO A 296 25.65 -10.18 22.57
C PRO A 296 24.38 -9.41 22.21
N THR A 297 24.55 -8.22 21.65
CA THR A 297 23.45 -7.34 21.25
C THR A 297 23.08 -7.63 19.79
N PRO A 298 21.80 -7.96 19.50
CA PRO A 298 21.35 -8.13 18.13
C PRO A 298 21.22 -6.76 17.45
N LEU A 299 21.81 -6.65 16.26
CA LEU A 299 21.67 -5.51 15.36
C LEU A 299 20.95 -5.95 14.08
N VAL A 300 19.90 -5.23 13.71
CA VAL A 300 19.17 -5.44 12.46
C VAL A 300 19.72 -4.46 11.44
N LEU A 301 20.47 -4.96 10.46
CA LEU A 301 20.97 -4.14 9.35
C LEU A 301 19.83 -3.86 8.39
N ALA A 302 19.59 -2.59 8.13
CA ALA A 302 18.48 -2.11 7.34
C ALA A 302 18.88 -0.87 6.52
N GLU A 303 18.08 -0.57 5.51
CA GLU A 303 18.21 0.66 4.74
C GLU A 303 17.21 1.70 5.26
N VAL A 304 17.73 2.85 5.71
CA VAL A 304 16.95 4.01 6.14
C VAL A 304 17.31 5.19 5.24
N ARG A 305 16.34 5.67 4.45
CA ARG A 305 16.50 6.79 3.50
C ARG A 305 17.66 6.61 2.50
N GLY A 306 17.94 5.37 2.10
CA GLY A 306 19.04 5.04 1.19
C GLY A 306 20.39 4.84 1.88
N GLU A 307 20.47 5.09 3.19
CA GLU A 307 21.67 4.88 3.99
C GLU A 307 21.59 3.54 4.72
N ARG A 308 22.72 2.83 4.78
CA ARG A 308 22.84 1.55 5.49
C ARG A 308 23.04 1.84 6.98
N VAL A 309 22.14 1.31 7.82
CA VAL A 309 22.18 1.51 9.28
C VAL A 309 22.00 0.20 10.03
N ALA A 310 22.45 0.17 11.28
CA ALA A 310 22.27 -0.92 12.22
C ALA A 310 21.27 -0.53 13.30
N LEU A 311 20.08 -1.13 13.29
CA LEU A 311 19.08 -0.91 14.33
C LEU A 311 19.41 -1.79 15.53
N LEU A 312 19.75 -1.18 16.66
CA LEU A 312 19.89 -1.86 17.93
C LEU A 312 18.51 -2.21 18.47
N VAL A 313 18.32 -3.51 18.74
CA VAL A 313 17.08 -4.08 19.26
C VAL A 313 17.41 -4.99 20.44
N GLU A 314 16.42 -5.29 21.28
CA GLU A 314 16.66 -6.12 22.47
C GLU A 314 16.54 -7.61 22.16
N HIS A 315 15.43 -8.00 21.52
CA HIS A 315 15.21 -9.37 21.12
C HIS A 315 14.51 -9.49 19.77
N LEU A 316 14.78 -10.60 19.10
CA LEU A 316 14.14 -10.99 17.84
C LEU A 316 13.05 -12.02 18.17
N ALA A 317 11.80 -11.59 18.14
CA ALA A 317 10.66 -12.49 18.41
C ALA A 317 10.39 -13.46 17.24
N GLY A 318 10.95 -13.18 16.05
CA GLY A 318 10.94 -14.06 14.89
C GLY A 318 10.22 -13.47 13.70
N GLN A 319 10.05 -14.27 12.65
CA GLN A 319 9.42 -13.84 11.40
C GLN A 319 7.96 -14.28 11.35
N GLN A 320 7.09 -13.40 10.87
CA GLN A 320 5.69 -13.72 10.69
C GLN A 320 5.12 -13.10 9.42
N GLU A 321 4.15 -13.79 8.84
CA GLU A 321 3.29 -13.29 7.78
C GLU A 321 2.07 -12.63 8.41
N ILE A 322 1.99 -11.29 8.32
CA ILE A 322 0.92 -10.50 8.96
C ILE A 322 0.10 -9.74 7.93
N TYR A 323 -1.17 -9.51 8.27
CA TYR A 323 -2.02 -8.59 7.52
C TYR A 323 -1.90 -7.19 8.10
N VAL A 324 -1.39 -6.24 7.31
CA VAL A 324 -1.17 -4.87 7.76
C VAL A 324 -2.40 -4.03 7.45
N LYS A 325 -3.01 -3.47 8.49
CA LYS A 325 -4.08 -2.48 8.35
C LYS A 325 -3.46 -1.08 8.36
N PRO A 326 -3.98 -0.14 7.56
CA PRO A 326 -3.59 1.26 7.66
C PRO A 326 -3.94 1.80 9.04
N ILE A 327 -3.15 2.76 9.50
CA ILE A 327 -3.31 3.39 10.80
C ILE A 327 -4.60 4.25 10.77
N PRO A 328 -5.49 4.13 11.77
CA PRO A 328 -6.64 5.02 11.89
C PRO A 328 -6.21 6.48 11.88
N GLN A 329 -6.97 7.36 11.24
CA GLN A 329 -6.61 8.77 11.04
C GLN A 329 -6.35 9.54 12.34
N LEU A 330 -6.95 9.10 13.46
CA LEU A 330 -6.71 9.62 14.81
C LEU A 330 -5.24 9.46 15.26
N LEU A 331 -4.53 8.48 14.69
CA LEU A 331 -3.13 8.17 14.95
C LEU A 331 -2.22 8.60 13.77
N GLY A 332 -2.77 9.28 12.76
CA GLY A 332 -2.08 9.58 11.49
C GLY A 332 -0.89 10.54 11.57
N SER A 333 -0.63 11.15 12.73
CA SER A 333 0.56 11.96 13.02
C SER A 333 1.64 11.19 13.80
N ALA A 334 1.37 9.97 14.26
CA ALA A 334 2.31 9.16 15.03
C ALA A 334 3.36 8.56 14.09
N LYS A 335 4.46 9.29 13.90
CA LYS A 335 5.69 8.72 13.34
C LYS A 335 6.37 7.87 14.42
N PRO A 336 7.01 6.73 14.07
CA PRO A 336 7.33 6.25 12.72
C PRO A 336 6.46 5.05 12.30
N LEU A 337 5.13 5.17 12.33
CA LEU A 337 4.24 4.03 12.12
C LEU A 337 3.76 3.91 10.64
N ALA A 338 3.92 2.74 10.03
CA ALA A 338 3.44 2.38 8.69
C ALA A 338 2.05 1.71 8.71
N GLY A 339 1.73 0.99 9.79
CA GLY A 339 0.52 0.18 9.87
C GLY A 339 0.32 -0.46 11.24
N LEU A 340 -0.79 -1.17 11.39
CA LEU A 340 -1.15 -1.91 12.59
C LEU A 340 -1.68 -3.29 12.19
N THR A 341 -1.34 -4.31 12.96
CA THR A 341 -1.96 -5.63 12.88
C THR A 341 -2.35 -6.12 14.27
N VAL A 342 -3.03 -7.26 14.32
CA VAL A 342 -3.34 -7.97 15.56
C VAL A 342 -2.83 -9.40 15.40
N LEU A 343 -1.98 -9.84 16.32
CA LEU A 343 -1.46 -11.21 16.35
C LEU A 343 -2.55 -12.21 16.77
N GLY A 344 -2.25 -13.51 16.65
CA GLY A 344 -3.20 -14.59 16.96
C GLY A 344 -3.62 -14.65 18.43
N ASP A 345 -2.83 -14.09 19.33
CA ASP A 345 -3.11 -13.92 20.75
C ASP A 345 -3.97 -12.67 21.07
N GLY A 346 -4.27 -11.86 20.05
CA GLY A 346 -5.03 -10.62 20.20
C GLY A 346 -4.18 -9.38 20.47
N SER A 347 -2.86 -9.51 20.57
CA SER A 347 -1.95 -8.40 20.82
C SER A 347 -1.82 -7.49 19.59
N PRO A 348 -2.00 -6.16 19.73
CA PRO A 348 -1.76 -5.23 18.64
C PRO A 348 -0.27 -5.10 18.35
N ILE A 349 0.13 -5.11 17.09
CA ILE A 349 1.52 -4.91 16.65
C ILE A 349 1.58 -3.79 15.63
N PHE A 350 2.43 -2.81 15.89
CA PHE A 350 2.68 -1.73 14.96
C PHE A 350 3.77 -2.10 13.96
N LEU A 351 3.49 -1.87 12.68
CA LEU A 351 4.48 -1.92 11.62
C LEU A 351 5.18 -0.57 11.56
N LEU A 352 6.52 -0.57 11.59
CA LEU A 352 7.32 0.64 11.52
C LEU A 352 7.66 1.02 10.07
N ASP A 353 7.61 2.32 9.77
CA ASP A 353 8.22 2.90 8.57
C ASP A 353 9.63 3.37 8.91
N LEU A 354 10.63 2.57 8.53
CA LEU A 354 12.02 2.87 8.86
C LEU A 354 12.51 4.21 8.28
N ASN A 355 11.94 4.68 7.17
CA ASN A 355 12.30 5.96 6.57
C ASN A 355 11.80 7.18 7.38
N GLN A 356 10.91 6.95 8.35
CA GLN A 356 10.37 7.97 9.24
C GLN A 356 11.05 8.01 10.61
N LEU A 357 12.07 7.18 10.85
CA LEU A 357 12.79 7.09 12.13
C LEU A 357 13.75 8.26 12.42
N ALA A 358 14.08 9.10 11.43
CA ALA A 358 15.09 10.16 11.53
C ALA A 358 14.56 11.56 11.21
#